data_AF-A0AAX1NDY7-F1
#
_entry.id   AF-A0AAX1NDY7-F1
#
_cell.length_a   1.000
_cell.length_b   1.000
_cell.length_c   1.000
_cell.angle_alpha   90.00
_cell.angle_beta   90.00
_cell.angle_gamma   90.00
#
_symmetry.space_group_name_H-M   'P 1'
#
loop_
_entity.id
_entity.type
_entity.pdbx_description
1 polymer ?
#
loop_
_entity_poly.entity_id
_entity_poly.type
_entity_poly.pdbx_seq_one_letter_code
_entity_poly.pdbx_strand_id
1 'polypeptide(L)'
;MKHFVLKFITTSLFFIATQSSVLSSDDKNFLKVHTVEVSQIQMTILHGDGFFSLTRRLFQVLEKNPNNITWEDVFLLKTIYQEQTGSDELVVGEKFIVLKNEFL
;
A
#
# COMPACT_ATOMS: atom_id res chain seq x y z
N MET A 1 27.72 -30.26 -23.29
CA MET A 1 27.20 -30.89 -22.04
C MET A 1 27.43 -29.99 -20.82
N LYS A 2 26.78 -28.81 -20.72
CA LYS A 2 26.90 -27.90 -19.55
C LYS A 2 25.56 -27.28 -19.08
N HIS A 3 24.42 -27.74 -19.60
CA HIS A 3 23.10 -27.18 -19.27
C HIS A 3 22.14 -28.15 -18.58
N PHE A 4 22.61 -29.35 -18.23
CA PHE A 4 21.76 -30.39 -17.63
C PHE A 4 21.79 -30.43 -16.10
N VAL A 5 22.79 -29.84 -15.45
CA VAL A 5 22.95 -29.89 -13.98
C VAL A 5 22.05 -28.87 -13.26
N LEU A 6 21.78 -27.72 -13.90
CA LEU A 6 20.97 -26.65 -13.31
C LEU A 6 19.48 -27.00 -13.14
N LYS A 7 18.96 -27.96 -13.92
CA LYS A 7 17.55 -28.36 -13.83
C LYS A 7 17.24 -29.25 -12.62
N PHE A 8 18.22 -29.94 -12.04
CA PHE A 8 17.99 -30.85 -10.91
C PHE A 8 17.99 -30.14 -9.55
N ILE A 9 18.69 -29.02 -9.41
CA ILE A 9 18.79 -28.29 -8.13
C ILE A 9 17.48 -27.54 -7.84
N THR A 10 16.82 -27.01 -8.86
CA THR A 10 15.57 -26.25 -8.68
C THR A 10 14.37 -27.15 -8.37
N THR A 11 14.35 -28.41 -8.83
CA THR A 11 13.25 -29.33 -8.52
C THR A 11 13.34 -29.90 -7.10
N SER A 12 14.54 -29.99 -6.52
CA SER A 12 14.74 -30.41 -5.12
C SER A 12 14.21 -29.38 -4.12
N LEU A 13 14.48 -28.09 -4.36
CA LEU A 13 14.00 -27.00 -3.49
C LEU A 13 12.47 -26.90 -3.44
N PHE A 14 11.78 -27.25 -4.54
CA PHE A 14 10.31 -27.23 -4.58
C PHE A 14 9.67 -28.42 -3.85
N PHE A 15 10.39 -29.54 -3.69
CA PHE A 15 9.88 -30.74 -3.02
C PHE A 15 10.10 -30.73 -1.49
N ILE A 16 11.10 -29.98 -1.01
CA ILE A 16 11.31 -29.77 0.44
C ILE A 16 10.25 -28.81 1.01
N ALA A 17 9.82 -27.80 0.23
CA ALA A 17 8.82 -26.83 0.66
C ALA A 17 7.41 -27.40 0.85
N THR A 18 7.12 -28.59 0.30
CA THR A 18 5.78 -29.21 0.34
C THR A 18 5.66 -30.31 1.41
N GLN A 19 6.75 -30.68 2.11
CA GLN A 19 6.73 -31.71 3.16
C GLN A 19 6.91 -31.19 4.59
N SER A 20 7.08 -29.88 4.79
CA SER A 20 7.18 -29.26 6.12
C SER A 20 5.83 -29.09 6.85
N SER A 21 4.77 -29.73 6.38
CA SER A 21 3.44 -29.74 7.01
C SER A 21 3.16 -31.03 7.79
N VAL A 22 4.12 -31.58 8.54
CA VAL A 22 3.85 -32.72 9.44
C VAL A 22 4.65 -32.60 10.75
N LEU A 23 3.88 -32.42 11.84
CA LEU A 23 4.22 -32.55 13.26
C LEU A 23 5.20 -31.54 13.89
N SER A 24 4.63 -30.50 14.50
CA SER A 24 5.16 -29.90 15.73
C SER A 24 4.12 -30.11 16.83
N SER A 25 4.40 -31.11 17.67
CA SER A 25 3.79 -31.32 18.97
C SER A 25 4.31 -30.24 19.92
N ASP A 26 3.40 -29.69 20.73
CA ASP A 26 3.61 -28.94 21.98
C ASP A 26 4.84 -28.01 22.05
N ASP A 27 4.61 -26.72 21.80
CA ASP A 27 4.61 -25.75 22.90
C ASP A 27 4.10 -24.38 22.42
N LYS A 28 3.40 -23.71 23.33
CA LYS A 28 2.73 -22.40 23.21
C LYS A 28 3.50 -21.35 22.38
N ASN A 29 3.35 -21.37 21.06
CA ASN A 29 3.69 -20.24 20.21
C ASN A 29 2.38 -19.69 19.63
N PHE A 30 1.79 -18.73 20.35
CA PHE A 30 0.82 -17.83 19.76
C PHE A 30 1.53 -17.11 18.60
N LEU A 31 1.35 -17.60 17.37
CA LEU A 31 1.58 -16.82 16.17
C LEU A 31 0.62 -15.64 16.26
N LYS A 32 1.14 -14.50 16.75
CA LYS A 32 0.43 -13.23 16.77
C LYS A 32 0.34 -12.78 15.31
N VAL A 33 -0.69 -13.25 14.61
CA VAL A 33 -1.00 -12.82 13.26
C VAL A 33 -1.38 -11.34 13.36
N HIS A 34 -0.44 -10.47 12.99
CA HIS A 34 -0.72 -9.06 12.82
C HIS A 34 -1.42 -8.89 11.48
N THR A 35 -2.75 -9.00 11.47
CA THR A 35 -3.55 -8.63 10.30
C THR A 35 -3.41 -7.13 10.09
N VAL A 36 -2.63 -6.72 9.10
CA VAL A 36 -2.52 -5.32 8.68
C VAL A 36 -3.64 -5.06 7.68
N GLU A 37 -4.73 -4.47 8.15
CA GLU A 37 -5.84 -4.06 7.30
C GLU A 37 -5.48 -2.75 6.60
N VAL A 38 -5.18 -2.81 5.30
CA VAL A 38 -4.86 -1.63 4.48
C VAL A 38 -6.14 -1.16 3.80
N SER A 39 -6.72 -0.07 4.29
CA SER A 39 -7.83 0.60 3.62
C SER A 39 -7.29 1.58 2.56
N GLN A 40 -7.73 1.42 1.31
CA GLN A 40 -7.33 2.26 0.18
C GLN A 40 -8.44 3.25 -0.18
N ILE A 41 -8.06 4.50 -0.44
CA ILE A 41 -8.97 5.57 -0.88
C ILE A 41 -8.55 5.99 -2.28
N GLN A 42 -9.41 5.75 -3.27
CA GLN A 42 -9.18 6.23 -4.62
C GLN A 42 -9.71 7.66 -4.78
N MET A 43 -8.83 8.58 -5.08
CA MET A 43 -9.16 9.99 -5.32
C MET A 43 -9.16 10.28 -6.81
N THR A 44 -10.19 11.00 -7.29
CA THR A 44 -10.26 11.54 -8.65
C THR A 44 -10.10 13.04 -8.60
N ILE A 45 -9.26 13.61 -9.48
CA ILE A 45 -9.06 15.05 -9.63
C ILE A 45 -10.24 15.66 -10.39
N LEU A 46 -10.90 16.63 -9.79
CA LEU A 46 -12.01 17.37 -10.36
C LEU A 46 -11.55 18.75 -10.85
N HIS A 47 -12.40 19.41 -11.64
CA HIS A 47 -12.11 20.75 -12.11
C HIS A 47 -12.05 21.76 -10.94
N GLY A 48 -10.99 22.56 -10.90
CA GLY A 48 -10.75 23.53 -9.82
C GLY A 48 -10.13 22.94 -8.54
N ASP A 49 -9.78 21.65 -8.55
CA ASP A 49 -9.06 21.06 -7.42
C ASP A 49 -7.64 21.63 -7.30
N GLY A 50 -7.24 21.88 -6.05
CA GLY A 50 -5.85 22.04 -5.64
C GLY A 50 -5.52 21.04 -4.54
N PHE A 51 -4.24 20.87 -4.21
CA PHE A 51 -3.85 19.90 -3.17
C PHE A 51 -4.53 20.15 -1.82
N PHE A 52 -4.82 21.41 -1.48
CA PHE A 52 -5.57 21.75 -0.27
C PHE A 52 -7.05 21.26 -0.32
N SER A 53 -7.75 21.44 -1.45
CA SER A 53 -9.13 20.96 -1.60
C SER A 53 -9.20 19.44 -1.62
N LEU A 54 -8.21 18.79 -2.25
CA LEU A 54 -8.07 17.33 -2.24
C LEU A 54 -7.84 16.81 -0.82
N THR A 55 -6.92 17.41 -0.06
CA THR A 55 -6.66 17.02 1.34
C THR A 55 -7.90 17.19 2.20
N ARG A 56 -8.69 18.25 1.97
CA ARG A 56 -9.97 18.46 2.65
C ARG A 56 -10.98 17.36 2.38
N ARG A 57 -11.13 16.95 1.11
CA ARG A 57 -11.98 15.82 0.73
C ARG A 57 -11.50 14.51 1.33
N LEU A 58 -10.18 14.30 1.36
CA LEU A 58 -9.58 13.13 2.00
C LEU A 58 -9.96 13.09 3.49
N PHE A 59 -9.82 14.20 4.22
CA PHE A 59 -10.20 14.28 5.63
C PHE A 59 -11.69 13.98 5.86
N GLN A 60 -12.57 14.43 4.96
CA GLN A 60 -14.00 14.08 5.03
C GLN A 60 -14.24 12.57 4.89
N VAL A 61 -13.52 11.90 3.99
CA VAL A 61 -13.61 10.43 3.81
C VAL A 61 -13.00 9.68 4.99
N LEU A 62 -11.97 10.25 5.63
CA LEU A 62 -11.31 9.69 6.79
C LEU A 62 -12.05 9.95 8.12
N GLU A 63 -13.22 10.60 8.09
CA GLU A 63 -13.97 11.02 9.29
C GLU A 63 -13.16 11.95 10.21
N LYS A 64 -12.17 12.66 9.66
CA LYS A 64 -11.37 13.70 10.35
C LYS A 64 -12.00 15.09 10.12
N ASN A 65 -11.69 16.04 10.99
CA ASN A 65 -12.21 17.41 10.85
C ASN A 65 -11.56 18.12 9.64
N PRO A 66 -12.30 18.46 8.57
CA PRO A 66 -11.77 19.09 7.35
C PRO A 66 -11.21 20.50 7.54
N ASN A 67 -11.36 21.09 8.73
CA ASN A 67 -10.80 22.39 9.08
C ASN A 67 -9.43 22.28 9.76
N ASN A 68 -9.02 21.08 10.17
CA ASN A 68 -7.75 20.83 10.87
C ASN A 68 -6.63 20.36 9.94
N ILE A 69 -6.71 20.70 8.65
CA ILE A 69 -5.69 20.35 7.65
C ILE A 69 -4.44 21.19 7.91
N THR A 70 -3.29 20.54 8.01
CA THR A 70 -2.01 21.22 8.11
C THR A 70 -1.28 21.25 6.77
N TRP A 71 -0.21 22.04 6.67
CA TRP A 71 0.61 22.07 5.46
C TRP A 71 1.37 20.76 5.23
N GLU A 72 1.69 20.05 6.31
CA GLU A 72 2.31 18.73 6.26
C GLU A 72 1.36 17.71 5.61
N ASP A 73 0.07 17.73 5.92
CA ASP A 73 -0.92 16.85 5.27
C ASP A 73 -1.00 17.11 3.77
N VAL A 74 -1.01 18.40 3.39
CA VAL A 74 -1.06 18.81 1.97
C VAL A 74 0.22 18.39 1.25
N PHE A 75 1.37 18.56 1.89
CA PHE A 75 2.65 18.15 1.33
C PHE A 75 2.72 16.63 1.16
N LEU A 76 2.29 15.87 2.16
CA LEU A 76 2.22 14.41 2.09
C LEU A 76 1.34 13.95 0.92
N LEU A 77 0.16 14.53 0.77
CA LEU A 77 -0.74 14.21 -0.34
C LEU A 77 -0.09 14.53 -1.71
N LYS A 78 0.59 15.67 -1.80
CA LYS A 78 1.32 16.06 -3.00
C LYS A 78 2.42 15.07 -3.34
N THR A 79 3.19 14.62 -2.35
CA THR A 79 4.25 13.62 -2.54
C THR A 79 3.67 12.29 -3.03
N ILE A 80 2.60 11.81 -2.42
CA ILE A 80 1.92 10.56 -2.84
C ILE A 80 1.46 10.67 -4.31
N TYR A 81 0.87 11.81 -4.68
CA TYR A 81 0.47 12.04 -6.07
C TYR A 81 1.67 12.02 -7.01
N GLN A 82 2.73 12.79 -6.71
CA GLN A 82 3.93 12.88 -7.52
C GLN A 82 4.62 11.51 -7.71
N GLU A 83 4.67 10.70 -6.66
CA GLU A 83 5.25 9.35 -6.72
C GLU A 83 4.46 8.41 -7.64
N GLN A 84 3.13 8.59 -7.72
CA GLN A 84 2.26 7.75 -8.56
C GLN A 84 2.17 8.22 -10.01
N THR A 85 2.14 9.53 -10.24
CA THR A 85 1.93 10.12 -11.57
C THR A 85 3.22 10.57 -12.24
N GLY A 86 4.29 10.78 -11.46
CA GLY A 86 5.52 11.40 -11.93
C GLY A 86 5.41 12.89 -12.23
N SER A 87 4.29 13.53 -11.86
CA SER A 87 3.99 14.94 -12.16
C SER A 87 3.59 15.70 -10.89
N ASP A 88 3.93 16.99 -10.83
CA ASP A 88 3.47 17.91 -9.80
C ASP A 88 2.22 18.70 -10.20
N GLU A 89 1.80 18.59 -11.45
CA GLU A 89 0.60 19.22 -12.00
C GLU A 89 -0.61 18.29 -11.88
N LEU A 90 -1.71 18.83 -11.36
CA LEU A 90 -2.98 18.12 -11.23
C LEU A 90 -3.69 18.02 -12.59
N VAL A 91 -3.92 16.81 -13.09
CA VAL A 91 -4.66 16.59 -14.34
C VAL A 91 -6.10 16.18 -14.05
N VAL A 92 -7.07 16.94 -14.56
CA VAL A 92 -8.50 16.66 -14.34
C VAL A 92 -8.86 15.28 -14.90
N GLY A 93 -9.56 14.48 -14.10
CA GLY A 93 -9.97 13.11 -14.44
C GLY A 93 -8.93 12.04 -14.07
N GLU A 94 -7.69 12.43 -13.76
CA GLU A 94 -6.69 11.52 -13.25
C GLU A 94 -7.05 11.03 -11.85
N LYS A 95 -6.57 9.82 -11.54
CA LYS A 95 -6.88 9.09 -10.32
C LYS A 95 -5.60 8.67 -9.64
N PHE A 96 -5.55 8.82 -8.32
CA PHE A 96 -4.46 8.33 -7.49
C PHE A 96 -5.03 7.68 -6.23
N ILE A 97 -4.22 6.85 -5.58
CA ILE A 97 -4.63 6.06 -4.42
C ILE A 97 -3.92 6.58 -3.18
N VAL A 98 -4.66 6.77 -2.10
CA VAL A 98 -4.12 7.13 -0.79
C VAL A 98 -4.38 5.98 0.18
N LEU A 99 -3.39 5.62 0.99
CA LEU A 99 -3.59 4.61 2.02
C LEU A 99 -4.07 5.29 3.31
N LYS A 100 -5.15 4.78 3.90
CA LYS A 100 -5.76 5.37 5.11
C LYS A 100 -4.77 5.56 6.25
N ASN A 101 -3.84 4.61 6.41
CA ASN A 101 -2.83 4.61 7.46
C ASN A 101 -1.77 5.71 7.32
N GLU A 102 -1.61 6.34 6.15
CA GLU A 102 -0.68 7.47 5.96
C GLU A 102 -1.18 8.75 6.63
N PHE A 103 -2.49 8.84 6.91
CA PHE A 103 -3.17 10.04 7.43
C PHE A 103 -3.91 9.79 8.76
N LEU A 104 -3.65 8.69 9.47
CA LEU A 104 -4.23 8.44 10.81
C LEU A 104 -3.61 9.35 11.87
#